data_AF-A0AAI9W289-F1
#
_entry.id   AF-A0AAI9W289-F1
#
_cell.length_a   1.000
_cell.length_b   1.000
_cell.length_c   1.000
_cell.angle_alpha   90.00
_cell.angle_beta   90.00
_cell.angle_gamma   90.00
#
_symmetry.space_group_name_H-M   'P 1'
#
loop_
_entity.id
_entity.type
_entity.pdbx_description
1 polymer ?
#
loop_
_entity_poly.entity_id
_entity_poly.type
_entity_poly.pdbx_seq_one_letter_code
_entity_poly.pdbx_strand_id
1 'polypeptide(L)'
;MTDATVRLVGFGRPDGDDAPSEVLAHAANRGASTRLVTDSHRSDLDRIDQGAIDWREYLEGTHWLVISASASLEGDSARSAWGASMTFAELEGSKTVMIVDMPENSERLPEAWGNAIERIRQVHVLLIHSDTLAELSRLEDVSEQDLLLEVRQRGLVPHVCGFIEPNLVQVDHSLGSVKVSADPSISEMSWLAGFICKLPSSGPGPHGVKSAAESAGIIV
;
A
#
# COMPACT_ATOMS: atom_id res chain seq x y z
N MET A 1 15.77 3.38 -24.90
CA MET A 1 15.07 2.36 -24.11
C MET A 1 13.74 2.97 -23.72
N THR A 2 12.63 2.38 -24.15
CA THR A 2 11.30 2.75 -23.63
C THR A 2 11.29 2.36 -22.16
N ASP A 3 11.24 3.33 -21.26
CA ASP A 3 11.04 3.07 -19.83
C ASP A 3 9.71 2.29 -19.72
N ALA A 4 9.77 1.05 -19.25
CA ALA A 4 8.57 0.21 -19.20
C ALA A 4 7.58 0.86 -18.23
N THR A 5 6.40 1.21 -18.72
CA THR A 5 5.36 1.85 -17.91
C THR A 5 5.02 0.95 -16.73
N VAL A 6 5.18 1.47 -15.50
CA VAL A 6 4.79 0.75 -14.29
C VAL A 6 3.27 0.56 -14.29
N ARG A 7 2.82 -0.64 -13.96
CA ARG A 7 1.41 -1.03 -13.97
C ARG A 7 0.93 -1.27 -12.54
N LEU A 8 -0.10 -0.56 -12.11
CA LEU A 8 -0.70 -0.68 -10.79
C LEU A 8 -2.16 -1.10 -10.93
N VAL A 9 -2.58 -2.01 -10.07
CA VAL A 9 -3.99 -2.35 -9.86
C VAL A 9 -4.34 -2.02 -8.43
N GLY A 10 -5.46 -1.34 -8.21
CA GLY A 10 -5.98 -1.07 -6.87
C GLY A 10 -7.22 -1.89 -6.61
N PHE A 11 -7.43 -2.30 -5.35
CA PHE A 11 -8.72 -2.79 -4.89
C PHE A 11 -9.20 -1.90 -3.74
N GLY A 12 -10.38 -1.31 -3.93
CA GLY A 12 -10.89 -0.21 -3.13
C GLY A 12 -12.30 0.20 -3.54
N ARG A 13 -12.81 1.29 -2.98
CA ARG A 13 -14.15 1.84 -3.20
C ARG A 13 -14.31 2.29 -4.66
N PRO A 14 -15.36 1.87 -5.38
CA PRO A 14 -15.58 2.24 -6.79
C PRO A 14 -15.66 3.76 -7.04
N ASP A 15 -16.15 4.52 -6.06
CA ASP A 15 -16.28 5.98 -6.13
C ASP A 15 -14.94 6.72 -6.05
N GLY A 16 -13.86 6.02 -5.68
CA GLY A 16 -12.50 6.56 -5.67
C GLY A 16 -12.15 7.43 -4.46
N ASP A 17 -12.99 7.44 -3.43
CA ASP A 17 -12.76 8.16 -2.17
C ASP A 17 -12.13 7.23 -1.12
N ASP A 18 -10.98 6.65 -1.47
CA ASP A 18 -10.19 5.81 -0.58
C ASP A 18 -8.68 5.82 -0.93
N ALA A 19 -7.86 5.35 0.01
CA ALA A 19 -6.42 5.43 -0.09
C ALA A 19 -5.83 4.69 -1.32
N PRO A 20 -6.27 3.47 -1.69
CA PRO A 20 -5.83 2.84 -2.93
C PRO A 20 -6.11 3.68 -4.17
N SER A 21 -7.30 4.28 -4.27
CA SER A 21 -7.67 5.13 -5.40
C SER A 21 -6.84 6.41 -5.48
N GLU A 22 -6.53 7.03 -4.34
CA GLU A 22 -5.64 8.20 -4.28
C GLU A 22 -4.22 7.85 -4.78
N VAL A 23 -3.67 6.71 -4.35
CA VAL A 23 -2.36 6.21 -4.84
C VAL A 23 -2.40 5.97 -6.35
N LEU A 24 -3.45 5.33 -6.86
CA LEU A 24 -3.59 5.10 -8.31
C LEU A 24 -3.67 6.42 -9.09
N ALA A 25 -4.39 7.42 -8.59
CA ALA A 25 -4.51 8.73 -9.23
C ALA A 25 -3.15 9.44 -9.29
N HIS A 26 -2.40 9.47 -8.19
CA HIS A 26 -1.06 10.04 -8.16
C HIS A 26 -0.07 9.28 -9.04
N ALA A 27 -0.15 7.95 -9.08
CA ALA A 27 0.69 7.14 -9.95
C ALA A 27 0.39 7.38 -11.44
N ALA A 28 -0.88 7.53 -11.80
CA ALA A 28 -1.29 7.89 -13.16
C ALA A 28 -0.72 9.25 -13.58
N ASN A 29 -0.76 10.25 -12.69
CA ASN A 29 -0.13 11.55 -12.94
C ASN A 29 1.39 11.47 -13.14
N ARG A 30 2.04 10.43 -12.59
CA ARG A 30 3.47 10.12 -12.79
C ARG A 30 3.74 9.22 -14.01
N GLY A 31 2.72 8.96 -14.83
CA GLY A 31 2.82 8.20 -16.07
C GLY A 31 2.67 6.68 -15.92
N ALA A 32 2.22 6.19 -14.76
CA ALA A 32 1.90 4.78 -14.58
C ALA A 32 0.56 4.42 -15.26
N SER A 33 0.42 3.16 -15.66
CA SER A 33 -0.86 2.60 -16.10
C SER A 33 -1.59 2.05 -14.88
N THR A 34 -2.76 2.60 -14.57
CA THR A 34 -3.50 2.24 -13.35
C THR A 34 -4.89 1.70 -13.66
N ARG A 35 -5.37 0.80 -12.82
CA ARG A 35 -6.74 0.25 -12.93
C ARG A 35 -7.30 -0.07 -11.55
N LEU A 36 -8.51 0.43 -11.26
CA LEU A 36 -9.25 0.06 -10.06
C LEU A 36 -10.09 -1.20 -10.35
N VAL A 37 -9.99 -2.20 -9.47
CA VAL A 37 -10.80 -3.42 -9.54
C VAL A 37 -12.24 -3.10 -9.22
N THR A 38 -13.14 -3.69 -10.00
CA THR A 38 -14.58 -3.55 -9.81
C THR A 38 -15.24 -4.83 -10.34
N ASP A 39 -16.40 -5.20 -9.79
CA ASP A 39 -17.18 -6.30 -10.34
C ASP A 39 -17.93 -5.86 -11.62
N SER A 40 -18.66 -6.78 -12.25
CA SER A 40 -19.42 -6.49 -13.47
C SER A 40 -20.51 -5.43 -13.29
N HIS A 41 -20.90 -5.13 -12.06
CA HIS A 41 -21.98 -4.20 -11.72
C HIS A 41 -21.48 -2.86 -11.17
N ARG A 42 -20.18 -2.72 -10.96
CA ARG A 42 -19.58 -1.62 -10.20
C ARG A 42 -20.22 -1.43 -8.83
N SER A 43 -20.45 -2.55 -8.16
CA SER A 43 -21.02 -2.57 -6.81
C SER A 43 -20.06 -1.93 -5.81
N ASP A 44 -20.63 -1.30 -4.79
CA ASP A 44 -19.92 -0.91 -3.58
C ASP A 44 -19.25 -2.12 -2.91
N LEU A 45 -18.23 -1.87 -2.09
CA LEU A 45 -17.43 -2.94 -1.47
C LEU A 45 -18.29 -3.89 -0.61
N ASP A 46 -19.32 -3.38 0.08
CA ASP A 46 -20.23 -4.19 0.90
C ASP A 46 -21.01 -5.25 0.09
N ARG A 47 -21.13 -5.05 -1.22
CA ARG A 47 -21.94 -5.85 -2.15
C ARG A 47 -21.16 -6.48 -3.29
N ILE A 48 -19.85 -6.30 -3.32
CA ILE A 48 -19.02 -6.74 -4.44
C ILE A 48 -19.14 -8.24 -4.69
N ASP A 49 -19.47 -8.62 -5.93
CA ASP A 49 -19.44 -10.03 -6.33
C ASP A 49 -18.01 -10.45 -6.64
N GLN A 50 -17.31 -10.93 -5.62
CA GLN A 50 -15.94 -11.43 -5.74
C GLN A 50 -15.79 -12.55 -6.78
N GLY A 51 -16.85 -13.32 -7.05
CA GLY A 51 -16.83 -14.44 -8.00
C GLY A 51 -16.92 -13.97 -9.45
N ALA A 52 -17.39 -12.75 -9.69
CA ALA A 52 -17.46 -12.12 -11.00
C ALA A 52 -16.17 -11.37 -11.39
N ILE A 53 -15.23 -11.19 -10.46
CA ILE A 53 -13.97 -10.48 -10.72
C ILE A 53 -12.98 -11.41 -11.43
N ASP A 54 -12.59 -11.05 -12.65
CA ASP A 54 -11.50 -11.72 -13.37
C ASP A 54 -10.15 -11.21 -12.88
N TRP A 55 -9.73 -11.66 -11.69
CA TRP A 55 -8.47 -11.25 -11.07
C TRP A 55 -7.25 -11.43 -11.96
N ARG A 56 -7.26 -12.47 -12.79
CA ARG A 56 -6.15 -12.77 -13.69
C ARG A 56 -6.02 -11.70 -14.77
N GLU A 57 -7.14 -11.28 -15.37
CA GLU A 57 -7.16 -10.21 -16.36
C GLU A 57 -6.71 -8.87 -15.77
N TYR A 58 -7.06 -8.57 -14.51
CA TYR A 58 -6.58 -7.36 -13.84
C TYR A 58 -5.07 -7.43 -13.57
N LEU A 59 -4.57 -8.55 -13.05
CA LEU A 59 -3.23 -8.66 -12.49
C LEU A 59 -2.16 -9.13 -13.49
N GLU A 60 -2.53 -9.59 -14.68
CA GLU A 60 -1.59 -10.01 -15.70
C GLU A 60 -0.61 -8.88 -16.09
N GLY A 61 0.68 -9.11 -15.82
CA GLY A 61 1.75 -8.16 -16.10
C GLY A 61 1.69 -6.87 -15.25
N THR A 62 0.96 -6.91 -14.14
CA THR A 62 0.91 -5.83 -13.15
C THR A 62 2.14 -5.88 -12.23
N HIS A 63 2.66 -4.72 -11.84
CA HIS A 63 3.80 -4.62 -10.93
C HIS A 63 3.33 -4.61 -9.48
N TRP A 64 2.27 -3.84 -9.20
CA TRP A 64 1.78 -3.61 -7.86
C TRP A 64 0.27 -3.79 -7.77
N LEU A 65 -0.17 -4.59 -6.80
CA LEU A 65 -1.52 -4.54 -6.27
C LEU A 65 -1.52 -3.56 -5.08
N VAL A 66 -2.41 -2.57 -5.06
CA VAL A 66 -2.56 -1.57 -3.98
C VAL A 66 -3.87 -1.80 -3.26
N ILE A 67 -3.81 -1.98 -1.94
CA ILE A 67 -4.98 -2.23 -1.08
C ILE A 67 -4.85 -1.47 0.24
N SER A 68 -5.98 -1.21 0.90
CA SER A 68 -6.01 -0.72 2.28
C SER A 68 -6.41 -1.82 3.26
N ALA A 69 -6.00 -1.69 4.52
CA ALA A 69 -6.40 -2.60 5.58
C ALA A 69 -7.88 -2.39 5.94
N SER A 70 -8.35 -1.13 5.92
CA SER A 70 -9.75 -0.76 6.18
C SER A 70 -10.74 -1.42 5.21
N ALA A 71 -10.37 -1.68 3.95
CA ALA A 71 -11.23 -2.34 2.97
C ALA A 71 -11.68 -3.74 3.40
N SER A 72 -10.93 -4.41 4.29
CA SER A 72 -11.31 -5.71 4.87
C SER A 72 -12.49 -5.64 5.84
N LEU A 73 -12.92 -4.44 6.24
CA LEU A 73 -13.97 -4.17 7.21
C LEU A 73 -15.34 -3.85 6.59
N GLU A 74 -15.38 -3.61 5.27
CA GLU A 74 -16.57 -3.20 4.51
C GLU A 74 -17.63 -4.30 4.37
N GLY A 75 -17.30 -5.53 4.73
CA GLY A 75 -18.21 -6.68 4.73
C GLY A 75 -17.50 -7.98 4.37
N ASP A 76 -18.20 -9.10 4.51
CA ASP A 76 -17.63 -10.43 4.22
C ASP A 76 -17.22 -10.57 2.75
N SER A 77 -18.00 -9.99 1.83
CA SER A 77 -17.69 -9.97 0.40
C SER A 77 -16.41 -9.17 0.12
N ALA A 78 -16.29 -7.96 0.66
CA ALA A 78 -15.09 -7.13 0.54
C ALA A 78 -13.86 -7.84 1.12
N ARG A 79 -13.98 -8.42 2.32
CA ARG A 79 -12.90 -9.16 2.98
C ARG A 79 -12.44 -10.35 2.14
N SER A 80 -13.38 -11.07 1.54
CA SER A 80 -13.08 -12.22 0.71
C SER A 80 -12.41 -11.80 -0.61
N ALA A 81 -12.91 -10.76 -1.28
CA ALA A 81 -12.29 -10.16 -2.46
C ALA A 81 -10.89 -9.61 -2.17
N TRP A 82 -10.71 -8.93 -1.03
CA TRP A 82 -9.44 -8.43 -0.54
C TRP A 82 -8.41 -9.56 -0.38
N GLY A 83 -8.79 -10.67 0.27
CA GLY A 83 -7.93 -11.84 0.40
C GLY A 83 -7.64 -12.55 -0.93
N ALA A 84 -8.64 -12.62 -1.82
CA ALA A 84 -8.48 -13.17 -3.17
C ALA A 84 -7.48 -12.34 -3.99
N SER A 85 -7.58 -11.01 -3.93
CA SER A 85 -6.69 -10.10 -4.65
C SER A 85 -5.21 -10.37 -4.35
N MET A 86 -4.87 -10.56 -3.07
CA MET A 86 -3.50 -10.86 -2.64
C MET A 86 -3.03 -12.23 -3.13
N THR A 87 -3.92 -13.22 -3.11
CA THR A 87 -3.62 -14.59 -3.59
C THR A 87 -3.35 -14.58 -5.09
N PHE A 88 -4.19 -13.92 -5.89
CA PHE A 88 -3.98 -13.80 -7.33
C PHE A 88 -2.78 -12.92 -7.67
N ALA A 89 -2.51 -11.86 -6.89
CA ALA A 89 -1.33 -11.04 -7.10
C ALA A 89 -0.05 -11.88 -6.97
N GLU A 90 0.02 -12.71 -5.94
CA GLU A 90 1.14 -13.65 -5.74
C GLU A 90 1.26 -14.64 -6.92
N LEU A 91 0.14 -15.22 -7.39
CA LEU A 91 0.13 -16.15 -8.51
C LEU A 91 0.59 -15.54 -9.83
N GLU A 92 0.20 -14.29 -10.11
CA GLU A 92 0.57 -13.55 -11.32
C GLU A 92 1.92 -12.82 -11.20
N GLY A 93 2.61 -12.95 -10.04
CA GLY A 93 3.91 -12.32 -9.78
C GLY A 93 3.83 -10.80 -9.49
N SER A 94 2.63 -10.27 -9.28
CA SER A 94 2.42 -8.91 -8.79
C SER A 94 2.81 -8.79 -7.32
N LYS A 95 3.39 -7.66 -6.92
CA LYS A 95 3.75 -7.40 -5.53
C LYS A 95 2.63 -6.63 -4.82
N THR A 96 2.35 -6.96 -3.57
CA THR A 96 1.31 -6.28 -2.80
C THR A 96 1.85 -5.07 -2.04
N VAL A 97 1.18 -3.93 -2.22
CA VAL A 97 1.30 -2.71 -1.44
C VAL A 97 0.07 -2.63 -0.54
N MET A 98 0.27 -2.58 0.77
CA MET A 98 -0.81 -2.44 1.75
C MET A 98 -0.69 -1.13 2.50
N ILE A 99 -1.78 -0.40 2.59
CA ILE A 99 -1.91 0.84 3.34
C ILE A 99 -2.67 0.53 4.62
N VAL A 100 -2.07 0.83 5.77
CA VAL A 100 -2.75 0.77 7.07
C VAL A 100 -3.27 2.16 7.35
N ASP A 101 -4.52 2.37 6.96
CA ASP A 101 -5.28 3.61 7.10
C ASP A 101 -6.25 3.53 8.28
N MET A 102 -6.71 4.70 8.72
CA MET A 102 -7.73 4.77 9.77
C MET A 102 -9.10 4.37 9.16
N PRO A 103 -9.76 3.32 9.65
CA PRO A 103 -11.11 3.00 9.19
C PRO A 103 -12.13 4.06 9.61
N GLU A 104 -13.27 4.13 8.93
CA GLU A 104 -14.36 5.08 9.26
C GLU A 104 -14.79 5.01 10.73
N ASN A 105 -14.89 3.78 11.26
CA ASN A 105 -15.00 3.56 12.70
C ASN A 105 -13.62 3.21 13.26
N SER A 106 -12.95 4.19 13.88
CA SER A 106 -11.60 4.05 14.44
C SER A 106 -11.48 2.96 15.50
N GLU A 107 -12.55 2.61 16.21
CA GLU A 107 -12.55 1.50 17.17
C GLU A 107 -12.30 0.14 16.51
N ARG A 108 -12.46 0.05 15.18
CA ARG A 108 -12.19 -1.16 14.40
C ARG A 108 -10.77 -1.22 13.83
N LEU A 109 -9.91 -0.24 14.12
CA LEU A 109 -8.48 -0.32 13.74
C LEU A 109 -7.80 -1.61 14.22
N PRO A 110 -8.04 -2.12 15.44
CA PRO A 110 -7.49 -3.42 15.87
C PRO A 110 -7.93 -4.59 14.98
N GLU A 111 -9.17 -4.57 14.48
CA GLU A 111 -9.70 -5.60 13.58
C GLU A 111 -9.05 -5.51 12.19
N ALA A 112 -8.97 -4.31 11.61
CA ALA A 112 -8.28 -4.09 10.33
C ALA A 112 -6.80 -4.49 10.42
N TRP A 113 -6.14 -4.11 11.52
CA TRP A 113 -4.76 -4.45 11.79
C TRP A 113 -4.56 -5.96 11.97
N GLY A 114 -5.45 -6.64 12.71
CA GLY A 114 -5.44 -8.09 12.83
C GLY A 114 -5.52 -8.79 11.47
N ASN A 115 -6.44 -8.35 10.60
CA ASN A 115 -6.56 -8.88 9.23
C ASN A 115 -5.28 -8.66 8.40
N ALA A 116 -4.63 -7.49 8.56
CA ALA A 116 -3.36 -7.18 7.91
C ALA A 116 -2.23 -8.08 8.42
N ILE A 117 -2.11 -8.26 9.74
CA ILE A 117 -1.10 -9.12 10.38
C ILE A 117 -1.22 -10.57 9.92
N GLU A 118 -2.44 -11.12 9.80
CA GLU A 118 -2.66 -12.49 9.32
C GLU A 118 -2.06 -12.75 7.93
N ARG A 119 -1.94 -11.71 7.09
CA ARG A 119 -1.44 -11.80 5.72
C ARG A 119 -0.16 -11.01 5.47
N ILE A 120 0.46 -10.48 6.52
CA ILE A 120 1.58 -9.53 6.41
C ILE A 120 2.75 -10.07 5.58
N ARG A 121 2.94 -11.40 5.56
CA ARG A 121 4.01 -12.06 4.79
C ARG A 121 3.83 -12.00 3.27
N GLN A 122 2.60 -11.72 2.79
CA GLN A 122 2.31 -11.51 1.36
C GLN A 122 2.51 -10.04 0.95
N VAL A 123 2.70 -9.14 1.92
CA VAL A 123 2.89 -7.71 1.70
C VAL A 123 4.36 -7.42 1.37
N HIS A 124 4.59 -6.65 0.31
CA HIS A 124 5.92 -6.27 -0.16
C HIS A 124 6.29 -4.83 0.25
N VAL A 125 5.29 -3.96 0.30
CA VAL A 125 5.41 -2.59 0.82
C VAL A 125 4.23 -2.36 1.74
N LEU A 126 4.49 -2.06 3.01
CA LEU A 126 3.49 -1.68 3.99
C LEU A 126 3.67 -0.20 4.31
N LEU A 127 2.67 0.63 4.02
CA LEU A 127 2.61 2.00 4.51
C LEU A 127 1.76 2.02 5.78
N ILE A 128 2.31 2.49 6.89
CA ILE A 128 1.52 2.82 8.08
C ILE A 128 1.22 4.31 8.02
N HIS A 129 -0.06 4.66 7.84
CA HIS A 129 -0.48 6.06 7.76
C HIS A 129 -0.22 6.77 9.08
N SER A 130 0.22 8.04 9.05
CA SER A 130 0.59 8.77 10.28
C SER A 130 -0.52 8.79 11.33
N ASP A 131 -1.78 8.94 10.91
CA ASP A 131 -2.94 8.93 11.81
C ASP A 131 -3.16 7.60 12.56
N THR A 132 -2.52 6.51 12.13
CA THR A 132 -2.62 5.20 12.78
C THR A 132 -1.45 4.87 13.70
N LEU A 133 -0.31 5.57 13.55
CA LEU A 133 0.95 5.24 14.25
C LEU A 133 0.78 5.14 15.77
N ALA A 134 0.13 6.14 16.38
CA ALA A 134 -0.04 6.20 17.83
C ALA A 134 -0.89 5.04 18.38
N GLU A 135 -1.95 4.66 17.66
CA GLU A 135 -2.84 3.57 18.09
C GLU A 135 -2.19 2.21 17.86
N LEU A 136 -1.54 1.98 16.71
CA LEU A 136 -0.82 0.73 16.45
C LEU A 136 0.35 0.52 17.42
N SER A 137 1.05 1.59 17.80
CA SER A 137 2.12 1.55 18.81
C SER A 137 1.59 1.06 20.16
N ARG A 138 0.40 1.52 20.57
CA ARG A 138 -0.29 1.00 21.76
C ARG A 138 -0.70 -0.46 21.62
N LEU A 139 -1.23 -0.85 20.46
CA LEU A 139 -1.69 -2.21 20.21
C LEU A 139 -0.54 -3.23 20.22
N GLU A 140 0.62 -2.85 19.68
CA GLU A 140 1.80 -3.72 19.60
C GLU A 140 2.70 -3.65 20.85
N ASP A 141 2.41 -2.75 21.80
CA ASP A 141 3.24 -2.45 22.97
C ASP A 141 4.68 -2.07 22.58
N VAL A 142 4.80 -1.15 21.61
CA VAL A 142 6.06 -0.66 21.03
C VAL A 142 6.02 0.87 20.98
N SER A 143 7.18 1.53 21.02
CA SER A 143 7.25 2.98 20.83
C SER A 143 6.90 3.39 19.40
N GLU A 144 6.32 4.57 19.19
CA GLU A 144 6.05 5.08 17.83
C GLU A 144 7.31 5.16 16.95
N GLN A 145 8.47 5.41 17.57
CA GLN A 145 9.75 5.51 16.86
C GLN A 145 10.25 4.15 16.36
N ASP A 146 9.89 3.07 17.05
CA ASP A 146 10.35 1.71 16.76
C ASP A 146 9.28 0.89 16.02
N LEU A 147 8.03 1.36 15.94
CA LEU A 147 6.90 0.61 15.37
C LEU A 147 7.18 0.07 13.96
N LEU A 148 7.64 0.93 13.04
CA LEU A 148 7.91 0.52 11.65
C LEU A 148 8.98 -0.58 11.60
N LEU A 149 10.03 -0.47 12.41
CA LEU A 149 11.12 -1.44 12.48
C LEU A 149 10.64 -2.77 13.08
N GLU A 150 9.88 -2.72 14.17
CA GLU A 150 9.32 -3.91 14.82
C GLU A 150 8.36 -4.65 13.90
N VAL A 151 7.42 -3.94 13.27
CA VAL A 151 6.49 -4.51 12.28
C VAL A 151 7.25 -5.18 11.14
N ARG A 152 8.29 -4.51 10.63
CA ARG A 152 9.15 -5.06 9.58
C ARG A 152 9.85 -6.35 10.03
N GLN A 153 10.44 -6.36 11.22
CA GLN A 153 11.20 -7.50 11.74
C GLN A 153 10.30 -8.70 12.07
N ARG A 154 9.15 -8.46 12.70
CA ARG A 154 8.19 -9.52 13.07
C ARG A 154 7.43 -10.05 11.85
N GLY A 155 6.97 -9.15 10.98
CA GLY A 155 6.22 -9.47 9.76
C GLY A 155 7.07 -9.97 8.60
N LEU A 156 8.38 -9.74 8.63
CA LEU A 156 9.32 -9.95 7.51
C LEU A 156 8.92 -9.21 6.23
N VAL A 157 8.26 -8.06 6.36
CA VAL A 157 7.88 -7.22 5.22
C VAL A 157 9.14 -6.63 4.59
N PRO A 158 9.31 -6.70 3.26
CA PRO A 158 10.49 -6.16 2.58
C PRO A 158 10.69 -4.65 2.81
N HIS A 159 9.62 -3.87 2.78
CA HIS A 159 9.63 -2.42 3.04
C HIS A 159 8.45 -2.06 3.95
N VAL A 160 8.73 -1.44 5.09
CA VAL A 160 7.73 -0.79 5.94
C VAL A 160 8.04 0.68 5.96
N CYS A 161 7.07 1.52 5.66
CA CYS A 161 7.25 2.95 5.53
C CYS A 161 6.14 3.74 6.23
N GLY A 162 6.42 4.98 6.56
CA GLY A 162 5.47 5.88 7.20
C GLY A 162 6.08 7.27 7.40
N PHE A 163 5.21 8.26 7.50
CA PHE A 163 5.60 9.62 7.87
C PHE A 163 5.75 9.70 9.39
N ILE A 164 6.99 9.75 9.87
CA ILE A 164 7.30 9.84 11.30
C ILE A 164 7.24 11.29 11.83
N GLU A 165 7.31 12.25 10.91
CA GLU A 165 7.03 13.67 11.11
C GLU A 165 6.37 14.19 9.81
N PRO A 166 5.69 15.36 9.80
CA PRO A 166 4.91 15.83 8.64
C PRO A 166 5.64 15.81 7.29
N ASN A 167 6.97 15.97 7.30
CA ASN A 167 7.80 16.02 6.10
C ASN A 167 8.97 15.02 6.15
N LEU A 168 8.94 14.04 7.06
CA LEU A 168 10.02 13.09 7.26
C LEU A 168 9.48 11.67 7.11
N VAL A 169 9.86 11.03 6.01
CA VAL A 169 9.47 9.65 5.72
C VAL A 169 10.57 8.70 6.16
N GLN A 170 10.19 7.68 6.91
CA GLN A 170 11.05 6.55 7.24
C GLN A 170 10.69 5.35 6.36
N VAL A 171 11.71 4.66 5.85
CA VAL A 171 11.57 3.38 5.15
C VAL A 171 12.51 2.36 5.79
N ASP A 172 11.94 1.40 6.49
CA ASP A 172 12.64 0.25 7.04
C ASP A 172 12.67 -0.89 6.03
N HIS A 173 13.87 -1.42 5.77
CA HIS A 173 14.10 -2.51 4.83
C HIS A 173 15.17 -3.49 5.33
N SER A 174 15.48 -4.53 4.55
CA SER A 174 16.38 -5.64 4.96
C SER A 174 17.82 -5.29 5.27
N LEU A 175 18.25 -4.09 4.91
CA LEU A 175 19.64 -3.64 5.04
C LEU A 175 19.76 -2.42 5.97
N GLY A 176 18.69 -2.07 6.69
CA GLY A 176 18.64 -0.94 7.61
C GLY A 176 17.42 -0.07 7.37
N SER A 177 17.58 1.21 7.67
CA SER A 177 16.52 2.21 7.62
C SER A 177 17.01 3.43 6.85
N VAL A 178 16.11 4.05 6.08
CA VAL A 178 16.37 5.32 5.40
C VAL A 178 15.36 6.34 5.88
N LYS A 179 15.83 7.56 6.17
CA LYS A 179 14.98 8.72 6.42
C LYS A 179 15.18 9.73 5.30
N VAL A 180 14.09 10.19 4.70
CA VAL A 180 14.11 11.19 3.62
C VAL A 180 13.14 12.32 3.94
N SER A 181 13.54 13.55 3.58
CA SER A 181 12.61 14.68 3.63
C SER A 181 11.71 14.67 2.40
N ALA A 182 10.42 14.91 2.60
CA ALA A 182 9.45 15.15 1.55
C ALA A 182 9.09 16.64 1.49
N ASP A 183 8.76 17.14 0.31
CA ASP A 183 8.18 18.48 0.15
C ASP A 183 6.87 18.58 0.96
N PRO A 184 6.62 19.67 1.71
CA PRO A 184 5.41 19.81 2.54
C PRO A 184 4.07 19.74 1.79
N SER A 185 4.08 19.88 0.46
CA SER A 185 2.88 19.73 -0.37
C SER A 185 2.57 18.29 -0.77
N ILE A 186 3.47 17.34 -0.49
CA ILE A 186 3.32 15.94 -0.87
C ILE A 186 2.56 15.19 0.24
N SER A 187 1.37 14.69 -0.09
CA SER A 187 0.62 13.76 0.77
C SER A 187 1.31 12.39 0.88
N GLU A 188 0.95 11.62 1.89
CA GLU A 188 1.47 10.26 2.07
C GLU A 188 1.16 9.35 0.87
N MET A 189 -0.05 9.45 0.31
CA MET A 189 -0.44 8.66 -0.86
C MET A 189 0.30 9.10 -2.13
N SER A 190 0.53 10.41 -2.30
CA SER A 190 1.37 10.93 -3.39
C SER A 190 2.82 10.47 -3.27
N TRP A 191 3.36 10.44 -2.05
CA TRP A 191 4.69 9.90 -1.78
C TRP A 191 4.74 8.40 -2.07
N LEU A 192 3.80 7.61 -1.53
CA LEU A 192 3.74 6.17 -1.76
C LEU A 192 3.64 5.83 -3.25
N ALA A 193 2.79 6.54 -3.99
CA ALA A 193 2.67 6.41 -5.44
C ALA A 193 4.00 6.67 -6.15
N GLY A 194 4.70 7.75 -5.77
CA GLY A 194 6.04 8.07 -6.29
C GLY A 194 7.07 6.98 -5.99
N PHE A 195 7.06 6.49 -4.74
CA PHE A 195 7.99 5.48 -4.26
C PHE A 195 7.84 4.18 -5.04
N ILE A 196 6.62 3.63 -5.14
CA ILE A 196 6.37 2.37 -5.84
C ILE A 196 6.52 2.49 -7.37
N CYS A 197 6.32 3.68 -7.94
CA CYS A 197 6.62 3.92 -9.36
C CYS A 197 8.13 3.94 -9.65
N LYS A 198 8.97 4.38 -8.71
CA LYS A 198 10.42 4.44 -8.91
C LYS A 198 11.16 3.19 -8.44
N LEU A 199 10.64 2.49 -7.43
CA LEU A 199 11.29 1.34 -6.82
C LEU A 199 11.73 0.24 -7.83
N PRO A 200 10.94 -0.13 -8.87
CA PRO A 200 11.37 -1.14 -9.85
C PRO A 200 12.61 -0.74 -10.67
N SER A 201 12.83 0.56 -10.90
CA SER A 201 13.94 1.07 -11.72
C SER A 201 15.09 1.67 -10.91
N SER A 202 14.93 1.88 -9.61
CA SER A 202 15.97 2.43 -8.72
C SER A 202 17.12 1.47 -8.40
N GLY A 203 17.04 0.21 -8.83
CA GLY A 203 18.08 -0.80 -8.59
C GLY A 203 18.01 -1.45 -7.20
N PRO A 204 18.81 -2.49 -6.96
CA PRO A 204 18.74 -3.27 -5.72
C PRO A 204 19.44 -2.58 -4.54
N GLY A 205 19.05 -2.99 -3.33
CA GLY A 205 19.77 -2.64 -2.09
C GLY A 205 19.40 -1.27 -1.51
N PRO A 206 20.19 -0.79 -0.52
CA PRO A 206 19.82 0.38 0.28
C PRO A 206 19.83 1.67 -0.53
N HIS A 207 20.74 1.77 -1.50
CA HIS A 207 20.83 2.94 -2.39
C HIS A 207 19.61 3.07 -3.30
N GLY A 208 19.08 1.96 -3.82
CA GLY A 208 17.88 1.98 -4.66
C GLY A 208 16.64 2.39 -3.88
N VAL A 209 16.46 1.84 -2.66
CA VAL A 209 15.37 2.23 -1.75
C VAL A 209 15.45 3.72 -1.44
N LYS A 210 16.64 4.22 -1.05
CA LYS A 210 16.85 5.64 -0.78
C LYS A 210 16.56 6.52 -1.99
N SER A 211 17.05 6.15 -3.18
CA SER A 211 16.83 6.92 -4.40
C SER A 211 15.34 6.99 -4.79
N ALA A 212 14.61 5.88 -4.66
CA ALA A 212 13.17 5.85 -4.88
C ALA A 212 12.42 6.75 -3.87
N ALA A 213 12.80 6.68 -2.59
CA ALA A 213 12.20 7.46 -1.51
C ALA A 213 12.44 8.97 -1.67
N GLU A 214 13.65 9.38 -2.05
CA GLU A 214 13.98 10.78 -2.34
C GLU A 214 13.23 11.29 -3.58
N SER A 215 13.16 10.48 -4.64
CA SER A 215 12.42 10.83 -5.87
C SER A 215 10.91 10.94 -5.66
N ALA A 216 10.39 10.23 -4.67
CA ALA A 216 8.98 10.30 -4.29
C ALA A 216 8.64 11.61 -3.56
N GLY A 217 9.60 12.16 -2.80
CA GLY A 217 9.46 13.35 -1.97
C GLY A 217 9.71 14.69 -2.67
N ILE A 218 9.77 14.73 -4.00
CA ILE A 218 9.93 15.96 -4.79
C ILE A 218 8.71 16.20 -5.70
N ILE A 219 8.39 17.47 -5.93
CA ILE A 219 7.36 17.89 -6.89
C ILE A 219 7.87 17.60 -8.31
N VAL A 220 7.06 16.90 -9.11
CA VAL A 220 7.35 16.53 -10.50
C VAL A 220 6.51 17.37 -11.45
#